data_AF-A0A382BP96-F1
#
_entry.id   AF-A0A382BP96-F1
#
_cell.length_a   1.000
_cell.length_b   1.000
_cell.length_c   1.000
_cell.angle_alpha   90.00
_cell.angle_beta   90.00
_cell.angle_gamma   90.00
#
_symmetry.space_group_name_H-M   'P 1'
#
loop_
_entity.id
_entity.type
_entity.pdbx_description
1 polymer ?
#
loop_
_entity_poly.entity_id
_entity_poly.type
_entity_poly.pdbx_seq_one_letter_code
_entity_poly.pdbx_strand_id
1 'polypeptide(L)'
;MLRNITKSKIGIVLAVLFAISLFFIRGGKRYSNLFDSDNVVAKVSGTPISTTKFDRTLQMNINQFNQILGKSLSRKEIKNFQIDSLALGALINDAVFENEFDQKGFKLDETIIAQKTKERIPRLYKGNKLNEPFLNQFLQQQKLKIEDVVQIIDFETRDQFFNEAFFNINYPMNFTKKIYAHERQTRKIRHTEMPLELVSIEEIQTSVGNINKVLEDFYNKYLNEYMSDE
;
A
#
# COMPACT_ATOMS: atom_id res chain seq x y z
N MET A 1 -44.45 -15.82 5.30
CA MET A 1 -43.28 -16.49 5.93
C MET A 1 -42.26 -15.53 6.56
N LEU A 2 -42.36 -14.20 6.40
CA LEU A 2 -41.46 -13.22 7.06
C LEU A 2 -41.86 -12.80 8.50
N ARG A 3 -43.04 -13.19 9.00
CA ARG A 3 -43.54 -12.69 10.30
C ARG A 3 -42.95 -13.41 11.53
N ASN A 4 -42.17 -14.48 11.32
CA ASN A 4 -41.57 -15.27 12.40
C ASN A 4 -40.08 -14.98 12.63
N ILE A 5 -39.43 -14.19 11.78
CA ILE A 5 -38.00 -13.82 11.93
C ILE A 5 -37.83 -12.68 12.96
N THR A 6 -38.88 -11.93 13.27
CA THR A 6 -38.84 -10.77 14.19
C THR A 6 -38.94 -11.14 15.67
N LYS A 7 -39.06 -12.43 16.04
CA LYS A 7 -39.14 -12.87 17.44
C LYS A 7 -37.86 -13.53 17.99
N SER A 8 -36.85 -13.74 17.16
CA SER A 8 -35.53 -14.22 17.61
C SER A 8 -34.61 -13.04 17.91
N LYS A 9 -33.91 -13.05 19.05
CA LYS A 9 -32.90 -12.03 19.40
C LYS A 9 -31.81 -11.88 18.33
N ILE A 10 -31.60 -12.91 17.50
CA ILE A 10 -30.70 -12.90 16.35
C ILE A 10 -31.28 -12.14 15.15
N GLY A 11 -32.59 -12.21 14.94
CA GLY A 11 -33.29 -11.45 13.89
C GLY A 11 -33.29 -9.94 14.14
N ILE A 12 -33.33 -9.52 15.42
CA ILE A 12 -33.23 -8.10 15.80
C ILE A 12 -31.81 -7.57 15.57
N VAL A 13 -30.77 -8.35 15.89
CA VAL A 13 -29.36 -7.95 15.67
C VAL A 13 -29.02 -7.89 14.18
N LEU A 14 -29.50 -8.85 13.37
CA LEU A 14 -29.39 -8.80 11.91
C LEU A 14 -30.22 -7.66 11.32
N ALA A 15 -31.39 -7.34 11.88
CA ALA A 15 -32.18 -6.20 11.44
C ALA A 15 -31.54 -4.86 11.80
N VAL A 16 -30.76 -4.76 12.90
CA VAL A 16 -29.99 -3.55 13.24
C VAL A 16 -28.75 -3.42 12.34
N LEU A 17 -28.02 -4.51 12.09
CA LEU A 17 -26.91 -4.51 11.12
C LEU A 17 -27.40 -4.20 9.70
N PHE A 18 -28.56 -4.74 9.31
CA PHE A 18 -29.20 -4.48 8.03
C PHE A 18 -29.87 -3.09 7.97
N ALA A 19 -30.36 -2.54 9.08
CA ALA A 19 -30.90 -1.18 9.15
C ALA A 19 -29.76 -0.15 9.08
N ILE A 20 -28.63 -0.41 9.72
CA ILE A 20 -27.41 0.40 9.58
C ILE A 20 -26.93 0.31 8.13
N SER A 21 -26.89 -0.88 7.51
CA SER A 21 -26.52 -1.00 6.08
C SER A 21 -27.56 -0.40 5.12
N LEU A 22 -28.86 -0.44 5.44
CA LEU A 22 -29.92 0.21 4.64
C LEU A 22 -29.91 1.73 4.78
N PHE A 23 -29.45 2.27 5.90
CA PHE A 23 -29.21 3.71 6.08
C PHE A 23 -28.08 4.21 5.15
N PHE A 24 -27.23 3.31 4.64
CA PHE A 24 -26.23 3.59 3.60
C PHE A 24 -26.72 3.36 2.16
N ILE A 25 -27.89 2.76 1.92
CA ILE A 25 -28.34 2.32 0.57
C ILE A 25 -29.44 3.20 -0.05
N ARG A 26 -29.97 4.22 0.65
CA ARG A 26 -31.01 5.10 0.09
C ARG A 26 -30.62 6.57 0.09
N GLY A 27 -30.12 7.02 -1.06
CA GLY A 27 -30.27 8.42 -1.49
C GLY A 27 -28.95 9.17 -1.62
N GLY A 28 -28.28 8.98 -2.75
CA GLY A 28 -27.18 9.84 -3.16
C GLY A 28 -27.57 11.32 -3.16
N LYS A 29 -26.97 12.06 -2.23
CA LYS A 29 -26.52 13.44 -2.42
C LYS A 29 -25.24 13.58 -1.61
N ARG A 30 -24.15 13.73 -2.36
CA ARG A 30 -22.90 14.42 -2.02
C ARG A 30 -22.93 15.09 -0.65
N TYR A 31 -21.97 14.73 0.21
CA TYR A 31 -21.43 15.54 1.31
C TYR A 31 -22.08 16.92 1.43
N SER A 32 -23.20 17.02 2.16
CA SER A 32 -23.80 18.32 2.46
C SER A 32 -24.57 18.24 3.78
N ASN A 33 -24.17 19.13 4.69
CA ASN A 33 -24.85 19.59 5.90
C ASN A 33 -24.73 18.78 7.20
N LEU A 34 -23.67 17.97 7.40
CA LEU A 34 -23.44 17.25 8.68
C LEU A 34 -22.36 17.88 9.58
N PHE A 35 -21.86 19.08 9.24
CA PHE A 35 -20.90 19.85 10.05
C PHE A 35 -21.59 20.87 10.99
N ASP A 36 -22.92 20.91 11.07
CA ASP A 36 -23.68 22.01 11.69
C ASP A 36 -23.52 22.20 13.21
N SER A 37 -22.75 21.36 13.92
CA SER A 37 -22.51 21.57 15.35
C SER A 37 -21.11 22.08 15.70
N ASP A 38 -20.16 22.07 14.77
CA ASP A 38 -18.77 22.39 15.06
C ASP A 38 -18.27 23.49 14.13
N ASN A 39 -17.55 24.47 14.68
CA ASN A 39 -17.08 25.61 13.91
C ASN A 39 -16.00 25.16 12.92
N VAL A 40 -15.93 25.83 11.77
CA VAL A 40 -14.90 25.56 10.76
C VAL A 40 -13.73 26.54 10.96
N VAL A 41 -12.54 26.01 11.21
CA VAL A 41 -11.30 26.78 11.36
C VAL A 41 -10.75 27.21 10.01
N ALA A 42 -10.80 26.31 9.02
CA ALA A 42 -10.34 26.56 7.66
C ALA A 42 -11.05 25.63 6.67
N LYS A 43 -11.05 25.99 5.39
CA LYS A 43 -11.53 25.13 4.31
C LYS A 43 -10.45 25.04 3.24
N VAL A 44 -10.02 23.82 2.93
CA VAL A 44 -8.93 23.55 1.99
C VAL A 44 -9.50 22.78 0.81
N SER A 45 -9.51 23.38 -0.37
CA SER A 45 -10.00 22.78 -1.62
C SER A 45 -11.42 22.19 -1.59
N GLY A 46 -12.26 22.56 -0.62
CA GLY A 46 -13.59 21.96 -0.44
C GLY A 46 -13.75 21.22 0.88
N THR A 47 -12.65 20.73 1.47
CA THR A 47 -12.61 19.95 2.69
C THR A 47 -12.54 20.86 3.93
N PRO A 48 -13.53 20.82 4.83
CA PRO A 48 -13.53 21.65 6.03
C PRO A 48 -12.64 21.05 7.12
N ILE A 49 -11.92 21.93 7.83
CA ILE A 49 -11.18 21.61 9.04
C ILE A 49 -11.99 22.16 10.22
N SER A 50 -12.61 21.27 10.99
CA SER A 50 -13.41 21.63 12.16
C SER A 50 -12.56 22.03 13.37
N THR A 51 -13.10 22.83 14.29
CA THR A 51 -12.44 23.22 15.55
C THR A 51 -12.06 22.01 16.40
N THR A 52 -12.91 20.99 16.50
CA THR A 52 -12.59 19.78 17.27
C THR A 52 -11.37 19.03 16.69
N LYS A 53 -11.31 18.88 15.36
CA LYS A 53 -10.15 18.26 14.67
C LYS A 53 -8.87 19.07 14.90
N PHE A 54 -8.95 20.39 14.85
CA PHE A 54 -7.81 21.27 15.13
C PHE A 54 -7.32 21.13 16.58
N ASP A 55 -8.22 21.30 17.55
CA ASP A 55 -7.87 21.23 18.97
C ASP A 55 -7.27 19.87 19.34
N ARG A 56 -7.81 18.78 18.80
CA ARG A 56 -7.28 17.43 18.99
C ARG A 56 -5.83 17.32 18.49
N THR A 57 -5.59 17.77 17.27
CA THR A 57 -4.26 17.70 16.64
C THR A 57 -3.25 18.57 17.38
N LEU A 58 -3.67 19.77 17.80
CA LEU A 58 -2.88 20.65 18.64
C LEU A 58 -2.51 19.99 19.97
N GLN A 59 -3.46 19.37 20.67
CA GLN A 59 -3.20 18.66 21.92
C GLN A 59 -2.27 17.45 21.72
N MET A 60 -2.42 16.69 20.63
CA MET A 60 -1.51 15.60 20.30
C MET A 60 -0.08 16.11 20.11
N ASN A 61 0.10 17.18 19.34
CA ASN A 61 1.41 17.80 19.16
C ASN A 61 1.99 18.30 20.49
N ILE A 62 1.21 19.03 21.30
CA ILE A 62 1.63 19.48 22.63
C ILE A 62 2.10 18.30 23.49
N ASN A 63 1.36 17.20 23.50
CA ASN A 63 1.72 16.01 24.27
C ASN A 63 3.02 15.36 23.77
N GLN A 64 3.24 15.28 22.46
CA GLN A 64 4.50 14.79 21.89
C GLN A 64 5.67 15.68 22.30
N PHE A 65 5.54 17.00 22.19
CA PHE A 65 6.56 17.94 22.62
C PHE A 65 6.82 17.86 24.13
N ASN A 66 5.78 17.68 24.94
CA ASN A 66 5.92 17.50 26.39
C ASN A 66 6.74 16.25 26.73
N GLN A 67 6.54 15.15 25.98
CA GLN A 67 7.30 13.91 26.15
C GLN A 67 8.77 14.10 25.74
N ILE A 68 9.02 14.75 24.61
CA ILE A 68 10.39 15.00 24.10
C ILE A 68 11.18 15.90 25.06
N LEU A 69 10.53 16.94 25.60
CA LEU A 69 11.18 17.92 26.47
C LEU A 69 11.17 17.53 27.96
N GLY A 70 10.47 16.46 28.31
CA GLY A 70 10.32 16.00 29.70
C GLY A 70 9.59 17.00 30.61
N LYS A 71 8.84 17.96 30.05
CA LYS A 71 8.10 18.98 30.81
C LYS A 71 6.80 19.38 30.12
N SER A 72 5.84 19.88 30.89
CA SER A 72 4.64 20.50 30.32
C SER A 72 4.97 21.88 29.76
N LEU A 73 4.60 22.14 28.51
CA LEU A 73 4.73 23.45 27.88
C LEU A 73 3.69 24.44 28.39
N SER A 74 4.13 25.68 28.63
CA SER A 74 3.24 26.82 28.89
C SER A 74 2.62 27.35 27.59
N ARG A 75 1.52 28.11 27.69
CA ARG A 75 0.89 28.75 26.52
C ARG A 75 1.86 29.65 25.73
N LYS A 76 2.79 30.31 26.42
CA LYS A 76 3.81 31.15 25.77
C LYS A 76 4.79 30.31 24.97
N GLU A 77 5.23 29.17 25.51
CA GLU A 77 6.12 28.25 24.80
C GLU A 77 5.41 27.59 23.61
N ILE A 78 4.15 27.17 23.76
CA ILE A 78 3.35 26.61 22.66
C ILE A 78 3.29 27.58 21.47
N LYS A 79 3.02 28.87 21.74
CA LYS A 79 2.98 29.91 20.72
C LYS A 79 4.37 30.21 20.13
N ASN A 80 5.39 30.28 20.97
CA ASN A 80 6.76 30.56 20.52
C ASN A 80 7.31 29.43 19.63
N PHE A 81 6.98 28.17 19.94
CA PHE A 81 7.30 27.01 19.13
C PHE A 81 6.34 26.80 17.96
N GLN A 82 5.31 27.64 17.82
CA GLN A 82 4.33 27.61 16.74
C GLN A 82 3.66 26.24 16.59
N ILE A 83 3.38 25.56 17.71
CA ILE A 83 2.80 24.20 17.71
C ILE A 83 1.39 24.21 17.10
N ASP A 84 0.68 25.33 17.27
CA ASP A 84 -0.59 25.64 16.60
C ASP A 84 -0.44 25.68 15.08
N SER A 85 0.56 26.39 14.56
CA SER A 85 0.85 26.42 13.12
C SER A 85 1.25 25.05 12.58
N LEU A 86 2.01 24.26 13.34
CA LEU A 86 2.38 22.89 12.96
C LEU A 86 1.13 21.99 12.88
N ALA A 87 0.23 22.09 13.86
CA ALA A 87 -1.02 21.34 13.85
C ALA A 87 -1.92 21.73 12.67
N LEU A 88 -2.07 23.04 12.40
CA LEU A 88 -2.85 23.52 11.27
C LEU A 88 -2.22 23.09 9.93
N GLY A 89 -0.90 23.20 9.79
CA GLY A 89 -0.18 22.79 8.59
C GLY A 89 -0.35 21.31 8.26
N ALA A 90 -0.27 20.44 9.28
CA ALA A 90 -0.56 19.02 9.10
C ALA A 90 -2.00 18.79 8.60
N LEU A 91 -2.98 19.45 9.23
CA LEU A 91 -4.38 19.33 8.83
C LEU A 91 -4.68 19.89 7.43
N ILE A 92 -3.96 20.92 7.00
CA ILE A 92 -4.06 21.43 5.63
C ILE A 92 -3.57 20.37 4.65
N ASN A 93 -2.42 19.75 4.91
CA ASN A 93 -1.90 18.68 4.06
C ASN A 93 -2.87 17.49 3.98
N ASP A 94 -3.39 17.03 5.12
CA ASP A 94 -4.39 15.96 5.17
C ASP A 94 -5.63 16.30 4.33
N ALA A 95 -6.13 17.53 4.46
CA ALA A 95 -7.30 18.00 3.72
C ALA A 95 -7.05 18.10 2.21
N VAL A 96 -5.82 18.45 1.78
CA VAL A 96 -5.41 18.40 0.38
C VAL A 96 -5.47 16.96 -0.14
N PHE A 97 -4.87 16.00 0.57
CA PHE A 97 -4.87 14.60 0.16
C PHE A 97 -6.27 13.99 0.14
N GLU A 98 -7.08 14.25 1.17
CA GLU A 98 -8.47 13.80 1.23
C GLU A 98 -9.27 14.31 0.03
N ASN A 99 -9.12 15.59 -0.31
CA ASN A 99 -9.73 16.15 -1.52
C ASN A 99 -9.20 15.51 -2.81
N GLU A 100 -7.89 15.27 -2.94
CA GLU A 100 -7.34 14.60 -4.12
C GLU A 100 -7.88 13.17 -4.27
N PHE A 101 -7.96 12.39 -3.18
CA PHE A 101 -8.56 11.06 -3.22
C PHE A 101 -10.01 11.12 -3.71
N ASP A 102 -10.79 12.05 -3.17
CA ASP A 102 -12.19 12.20 -3.56
C ASP A 102 -12.35 12.65 -5.01
N GLN A 103 -11.53 13.59 -5.48
CA GLN A 103 -11.52 14.08 -6.86
C GLN A 103 -11.13 13.00 -7.87
N LYS A 104 -10.15 12.15 -7.54
CA LYS A 104 -9.74 11.02 -8.37
C LYS A 104 -10.66 9.80 -8.23
N GLY A 105 -11.63 9.86 -7.33
CA GLY A 105 -12.51 8.72 -7.03
C GLY A 105 -11.78 7.54 -6.40
N PHE A 106 -10.66 7.79 -5.72
CA PHE A 106 -9.91 6.77 -5.00
C PHE A 106 -10.68 6.37 -3.74
N LYS A 107 -11.30 5.19 -3.81
CA LYS A 107 -12.14 4.62 -2.76
C LYS A 107 -11.63 3.24 -2.41
N LEU A 108 -11.72 2.91 -1.14
CA LEU A 108 -11.48 1.56 -0.65
C LEU A 108 -12.82 0.87 -0.39
N ASP A 109 -12.81 -0.46 -0.50
CA ASP A 109 -13.95 -1.27 -0.12
C ASP A 109 -14.19 -1.15 1.39
N GLU A 110 -15.46 -0.99 1.80
CA GLU A 110 -15.84 -0.85 3.21
C GLU A 110 -15.39 -2.05 4.07
N THR A 111 -15.26 -3.23 3.47
CA THR A 111 -14.73 -4.43 4.15
C THR A 111 -13.27 -4.27 4.57
N ILE A 112 -12.46 -3.57 3.76
CA ILE A 112 -11.05 -3.25 4.08
C ILE A 112 -11.02 -2.27 5.25
N ILE A 113 -11.87 -1.24 5.23
CA ILE A 113 -11.97 -0.25 6.32
C ILE A 113 -12.42 -0.93 7.62
N ALA A 114 -13.40 -1.82 7.56
CA ALA A 114 -13.85 -2.59 8.71
C ALA A 114 -12.75 -3.50 9.27
N GLN A 115 -11.99 -4.17 8.39
CA GLN A 115 -10.84 -4.98 8.79
C GLN A 115 -9.76 -4.13 9.48
N LYS A 116 -9.36 -3.01 8.87
CA LYS A 116 -8.36 -2.09 9.43
C LYS A 116 -8.81 -1.48 10.75
N THR A 117 -10.10 -1.18 10.90
CA THR A 117 -10.69 -0.74 12.17
C THR A 117 -10.51 -1.77 13.27
N LYS A 118 -10.77 -3.06 12.96
CA LYS A 118 -10.58 -4.16 13.91
C LYS A 118 -9.11 -4.39 14.26
N GLU A 119 -8.20 -4.27 13.29
CA GLU A 119 -6.75 -4.36 13.51
C GLU A 119 -6.26 -3.25 14.45
N ARG A 120 -6.73 -2.02 14.25
CA ARG A 120 -6.30 -0.84 15.01
C ARG A 120 -6.92 -0.75 16.40
N ILE A 121 -8.17 -1.19 16.56
CA ILE A 121 -8.89 -1.17 17.85
C ILE A 121 -9.39 -2.59 18.17
N PRO A 122 -8.51 -3.54 18.56
CA PRO A 122 -8.88 -4.94 18.74
C PRO A 122 -9.99 -5.17 19.79
N ARG A 123 -10.02 -4.32 20.82
CA ARG A 123 -11.00 -4.37 21.92
C ARG A 123 -12.37 -3.82 21.56
N LEU A 124 -12.52 -3.23 20.38
CA LEU A 124 -13.79 -2.75 19.86
C LEU A 124 -14.82 -3.87 19.78
N TYR A 125 -14.36 -5.11 19.61
CA TYR A 125 -15.21 -6.29 19.57
C TYR A 125 -14.93 -7.23 20.75
N LYS A 126 -16.00 -7.78 21.33
CA LYS A 126 -15.95 -8.88 22.29
C LYS A 126 -16.63 -10.09 21.64
N GLY A 127 -15.84 -10.93 20.98
CA GLY A 127 -16.34 -11.96 20.06
C GLY A 127 -16.92 -11.33 18.78
N ASN A 128 -18.12 -11.75 18.37
CA ASN A 128 -18.81 -11.21 17.18
C ASN A 128 -19.74 -10.03 17.50
N LYS A 129 -19.57 -9.36 18.65
CA LYS A 129 -20.40 -8.23 19.08
C LYS A 129 -19.54 -7.02 19.42
N LEU A 130 -20.10 -5.84 19.16
CA LEU A 130 -19.51 -4.56 19.55
C LEU A 130 -19.43 -4.47 21.08
N ASN A 131 -18.28 -4.03 21.58
CA ASN A 131 -18.07 -3.76 23.00
C ASN A 131 -18.49 -2.32 23.30
N GLU A 132 -19.80 -2.07 23.39
CA GLU A 132 -20.37 -0.73 23.59
C GLU A 132 -19.77 0.03 24.79
N PRO A 133 -19.53 -0.58 25.97
CA PRO A 133 -18.90 0.12 27.09
C PRO A 133 -17.49 0.63 26.74
N PHE A 134 -16.69 -0.21 26.07
CA PHE A 134 -15.35 0.16 25.63
C PHE A 134 -15.41 1.24 24.53
N LEU A 135 -16.32 1.11 23.57
CA LEU A 135 -16.47 2.09 22.50
C LEU A 135 -16.83 3.47 23.07
N ASN A 136 -17.84 3.54 23.94
CA ASN A 136 -18.26 4.81 24.54
C ASN A 136 -17.13 5.44 25.36
N GLN A 137 -16.42 4.63 26.14
CA GLN A 137 -15.25 5.09 26.88
C GLN A 137 -14.15 5.60 25.94
N PHE A 138 -13.85 4.87 24.87
CA PHE A 138 -12.82 5.24 23.89
C PHE A 138 -13.17 6.57 23.21
N LEU A 139 -14.40 6.70 22.71
CA LEU A 139 -14.89 7.92 22.07
C LEU A 139 -14.84 9.13 23.01
N GLN A 140 -15.28 8.97 24.26
CA GLN A 140 -15.21 10.03 25.27
C GLN A 140 -13.77 10.44 25.60
N GLN A 141 -12.87 9.47 25.80
CA GLN A 141 -11.47 9.73 26.10
C GLN A 141 -10.76 10.47 24.97
N GLN A 142 -11.05 10.10 23.73
CA GLN A 142 -10.45 10.70 22.55
C GLN A 142 -11.20 11.96 22.07
N LYS A 143 -12.32 12.31 22.71
CA LYS A 143 -13.26 13.37 22.29
C LYS A 143 -13.67 13.21 20.82
N LEU A 144 -13.95 11.98 20.42
CA LEU A 144 -14.32 11.62 19.06
C LEU A 144 -15.80 11.27 19.00
N LYS A 145 -16.43 11.61 17.88
CA LYS A 145 -17.66 10.95 17.44
C LYS A 145 -17.29 9.66 16.70
N ILE A 146 -18.24 8.75 16.54
CA ILE A 146 -17.97 7.49 15.83
C ILE A 146 -17.63 7.76 14.36
N GLU A 147 -18.23 8.79 13.77
CA GLU A 147 -17.98 9.22 12.40
C GLU A 147 -16.52 9.70 12.22
N ASP A 148 -15.97 10.39 13.23
CA ASP A 148 -14.57 10.84 13.20
C ASP A 148 -13.60 9.65 13.15
N VAL A 149 -13.90 8.58 13.90
CA VAL A 149 -13.07 7.37 13.92
C VAL A 149 -13.08 6.70 12.55
N VAL A 150 -14.25 6.57 11.93
CA VAL A 150 -14.38 5.97 10.60
C VAL A 150 -13.63 6.81 9.56
N GLN A 151 -13.79 8.14 9.58
CA GLN A 151 -13.12 9.03 8.64
C GLN A 151 -11.59 9.00 8.80
N ILE A 152 -11.09 8.98 10.04
CA ILE A 152 -9.65 8.86 10.31
C ILE A 152 -9.10 7.55 9.74
N ILE A 153 -9.78 6.43 10.02
CA ILE A 153 -9.31 5.12 9.56
C ILE A 153 -9.38 5.02 8.04
N ASP A 154 -10.45 5.53 7.42
CA ASP A 154 -10.59 5.56 5.97
C ASP A 154 -9.48 6.38 5.31
N PHE A 155 -9.24 7.61 5.77
CA PHE A 155 -8.16 8.46 5.25
C PHE A 155 -6.79 7.80 5.41
N GLU A 156 -6.45 7.34 6.61
CA GLU A 156 -5.14 6.72 6.85
C GLU A 156 -4.94 5.43 6.05
N THR A 157 -6.01 4.64 5.87
CA THR A 157 -5.92 3.43 5.05
C THR A 157 -5.71 3.81 3.58
N ARG A 158 -6.42 4.82 3.07
CA ARG A 158 -6.22 5.33 1.70
C ARG A 158 -4.79 5.82 1.51
N ASP A 159 -4.28 6.61 2.45
CA ASP A 159 -2.91 7.12 2.41
C ASP A 159 -1.88 5.98 2.43
N GLN A 160 -2.03 5.01 3.33
CA GLN A 160 -1.15 3.84 3.38
C GLN A 160 -1.12 3.08 2.05
N PHE A 161 -2.29 2.74 1.50
CA PHE A 161 -2.37 2.00 0.22
C PHE A 161 -1.78 2.82 -0.94
N PHE A 162 -2.02 4.13 -0.97
CA PHE A 162 -1.43 5.01 -1.96
C PHE A 162 0.10 5.03 -1.86
N ASN A 163 0.63 5.22 -0.65
CA ASN A 163 2.07 5.23 -0.42
C ASN A 163 2.72 3.89 -0.77
N GLU A 164 2.07 2.78 -0.43
CA GLU A 164 2.54 1.43 -0.77
C GLU A 164 2.56 1.18 -2.29
N ALA A 165 1.55 1.65 -3.01
CA ALA A 165 1.43 1.45 -4.44
C ALA A 165 2.40 2.32 -5.25
N PHE A 166 2.60 3.58 -4.85
CA PHE A 166 3.28 4.58 -5.68
C PHE A 166 4.68 4.97 -5.22
N PHE A 167 4.96 4.90 -3.91
CA PHE A 167 6.25 5.38 -3.37
C PHE A 167 7.11 4.27 -2.78
N ASN A 168 6.50 3.21 -2.22
CA ASN A 168 7.23 2.05 -1.69
C ASN A 168 7.58 1.04 -2.80
N ILE A 169 8.09 1.52 -3.93
CA ILE A 169 8.60 0.65 -5.01
C ILE A 169 9.90 0.03 -4.52
N ASN A 170 9.82 -1.22 -4.07
CA ASN A 170 11.01 -2.00 -3.75
C ASN A 170 11.86 -2.17 -5.02
N TYR A 171 13.12 -1.73 -4.97
CA TYR A 171 14.07 -1.94 -6.05
C TYR A 171 14.10 -3.43 -6.44
N PRO A 172 13.94 -3.79 -7.74
CA PRO A 172 13.72 -5.16 -8.16
C PRO A 172 15.01 -5.99 -8.09
N MET A 173 15.42 -6.31 -6.87
CA MET A 173 16.70 -6.95 -6.54
C MET A 173 16.94 -8.24 -7.32
N ASN A 174 15.88 -8.99 -7.63
CA ASN A 174 15.95 -10.22 -8.42
C ASN A 174 16.36 -9.95 -9.88
N PHE A 175 15.82 -8.90 -10.50
CA PHE A 175 16.21 -8.50 -11.86
C PHE A 175 17.64 -7.98 -11.88
N THR A 176 17.97 -7.12 -10.93
CA THR A 176 19.32 -6.56 -10.82
C THR A 176 20.38 -7.63 -10.58
N LYS A 177 20.11 -8.63 -9.73
CA LYS A 177 21.00 -9.78 -9.54
C LYS A 177 21.25 -10.55 -10.83
N LYS A 178 20.22 -10.77 -11.66
CA LYS A 178 20.36 -11.45 -12.95
C LYS A 178 21.18 -10.62 -13.95
N ILE A 179 20.95 -9.30 -14.00
CA ILE A 179 21.73 -8.38 -14.84
C ILE A 179 23.20 -8.42 -14.43
N TYR A 180 23.51 -8.26 -13.14
CA TYR A 180 24.89 -8.31 -12.66
C TYR A 180 25.56 -9.67 -12.87
N ALA A 181 24.82 -10.77 -12.73
CA ALA A 181 25.35 -12.11 -13.02
C ALA A 181 25.71 -12.28 -14.50
N HIS A 182 24.90 -11.71 -15.41
CA HIS A 182 25.18 -11.69 -16.84
C HIS A 182 26.39 -10.80 -17.17
N GLU A 183 26.41 -9.54 -16.70
CA GLU A 183 27.51 -8.60 -16.97
C GLU A 183 28.86 -9.08 -16.43
N ARG A 184 28.86 -9.81 -15.32
CA ARG A 184 30.07 -10.36 -14.68
C ARG A 184 30.35 -11.81 -15.08
N GLN A 185 29.68 -12.32 -16.10
CA GLN A 185 29.90 -13.68 -16.56
C GLN A 185 31.34 -13.80 -17.10
N THR A 186 32.18 -14.52 -16.37
CA THR A 186 33.53 -14.89 -16.81
C THR A 186 33.53 -16.31 -17.33
N ARG A 187 34.16 -16.55 -18.48
CA ARG A 187 34.33 -17.89 -19.04
C ARG A 187 35.79 -18.28 -18.95
N LYS A 188 36.05 -19.45 -18.34
CA LYS A 188 37.37 -20.08 -18.41
C LYS A 188 37.45 -20.85 -19.71
N ILE A 189 38.23 -20.34 -20.66
CA ILE A 189 38.51 -21.02 -21.92
C ILE A 189 39.83 -21.76 -21.74
N ARG A 190 39.84 -23.04 -22.09
CA ARG A 190 41.06 -23.81 -22.27
C ARG A 190 41.23 -24.00 -23.76
N HIS A 191 42.31 -23.48 -24.31
CA HIS A 191 42.70 -23.74 -25.68
C HIS A 191 44.04 -24.44 -25.71
N THR A 192 44.28 -25.18 -26.79
CA THR A 192 45.56 -25.78 -27.09
C THR A 192 46.12 -25.02 -28.28
N GLU A 193 47.29 -24.43 -28.12
CA GLU A 193 48.01 -23.78 -29.21
C GLU A 193 48.89 -24.83 -29.89
N MET A 194 48.64 -25.08 -31.16
CA MET A 194 49.49 -25.94 -31.99
C MET A 194 50.28 -25.05 -32.94
N PRO A 195 51.63 -25.02 -32.82
CA PRO A 195 52.49 -24.37 -33.80
C PRO A 195 52.23 -24.96 -35.19
N LEU A 196 52.07 -24.09 -36.19
CA LEU A 196 51.78 -24.50 -37.57
C LEU A 196 52.88 -25.40 -38.15
N GLU A 197 54.11 -25.24 -37.67
CA GLU A 197 55.29 -26.02 -38.03
C GLU A 197 55.18 -27.51 -37.67
N LEU A 198 54.33 -27.86 -36.68
CA LEU A 198 54.05 -29.25 -36.29
C LEU A 198 52.92 -29.88 -37.13
N VAL A 199 52.29 -29.11 -38.01
CA VAL A 199 51.22 -29.58 -38.91
C VAL A 199 51.81 -29.78 -40.31
N SER A 200 52.25 -31.01 -40.61
CA SER A 200 52.61 -31.38 -41.99
C SER A 200 51.35 -31.69 -42.79
N ILE A 201 50.95 -30.78 -43.68
CA ILE A 201 49.81 -30.99 -44.60
C ILE A 201 50.12 -32.13 -45.60
N GLU A 202 51.40 -32.33 -45.92
CA GLU A 202 51.89 -33.31 -46.89
C GLU A 202 51.73 -34.76 -46.39
N GLU A 203 51.87 -35.02 -45.08
CA GLU A 203 51.60 -36.33 -44.47
C GLU A 203 50.09 -36.62 -44.33
N ILE A 204 49.26 -35.58 -44.22
CA ILE A 204 47.80 -35.72 -44.14
C ILE A 204 47.21 -36.10 -45.51
N GLN A 205 47.75 -35.56 -46.61
CA GLN A 205 47.31 -35.90 -47.96
C GLN A 205 47.64 -37.35 -48.37
N THR A 206 48.69 -37.94 -47.80
CA THR A 206 49.12 -39.31 -48.12
C THR A 206 48.44 -40.38 -47.24
N SER A 207 47.96 -40.01 -46.05
CA SER A 207 47.30 -40.94 -45.11
C SER A 207 45.78 -41.04 -45.29
N VAL A 208 45.13 -40.09 -45.98
CA VAL A 208 43.69 -40.12 -46.26
C VAL A 208 43.45 -40.39 -47.74
N GLY A 209 43.13 -41.64 -48.09
CA GLY A 209 42.68 -41.99 -49.43
C GLY A 209 41.47 -41.15 -49.83
N ASN A 210 41.60 -40.43 -50.96
CA ASN A 210 40.61 -39.52 -51.54
C ASN A 210 39.82 -38.68 -50.52
N ILE A 211 40.51 -37.70 -49.92
CA ILE A 211 39.99 -36.79 -48.89
C ILE A 211 38.64 -36.15 -49.26
N ASN A 212 38.41 -35.91 -50.55
CA ASN A 212 37.16 -35.33 -51.06
C ASN A 212 35.96 -36.24 -50.77
N LYS A 213 36.14 -37.56 -50.94
CA LYS A 213 35.08 -38.53 -50.66
C LYS A 213 34.80 -38.63 -49.16
N VAL A 214 35.83 -38.59 -48.33
CA VAL A 214 35.69 -38.63 -46.86
C VAL A 214 34.95 -37.38 -46.34
N LEU A 215 35.27 -36.21 -46.88
CA LEU A 215 34.59 -34.96 -46.53
C LEU A 215 33.14 -34.94 -47.00
N GLU A 216 32.87 -35.45 -48.21
CA GLU A 216 31.51 -35.58 -48.75
C GLU A 216 30.67 -36.57 -47.93
N ASP A 217 31.22 -37.73 -47.58
CA ASP A 217 30.56 -38.74 -46.72
C ASP A 217 30.29 -38.17 -45.32
N PHE A 218 31.24 -37.44 -44.74
CA PHE A 218 31.07 -36.78 -43.44
C PHE A 218 29.97 -35.72 -43.48
N TYR A 219 30.01 -34.81 -44.47
CA TYR A 219 29.01 -33.76 -44.63
C TYR A 219 27.60 -34.35 -44.81
N ASN A 220 27.44 -35.33 -45.69
CA ASN A 220 26.15 -35.99 -45.92
C ASN A 220 25.62 -36.70 -44.67
N LYS A 221 26.50 -37.32 -43.87
CA LYS A 221 26.12 -38.02 -42.64
C LYS A 221 25.53 -37.08 -41.58
N TYR A 222 26.08 -35.87 -41.46
CA TYR A 222 25.68 -34.89 -40.44
C TYR A 222 24.79 -33.77 -40.98
N LEU A 223 24.38 -33.84 -42.25
CA LEU A 223 23.58 -32.81 -42.93
C LEU A 223 22.33 -32.41 -42.13
N ASN A 224 21.62 -33.39 -41.57
CA ASN A 224 20.41 -33.17 -40.78
C ASN A 224 20.67 -32.51 -39.42
N GLU A 225 21.90 -32.54 -38.90
CA GLU A 225 22.28 -31.83 -37.67
C GLU A 225 22.67 -30.36 -37.93
N TYR A 226 23.01 -30.03 -39.19
CA TYR A 226 23.39 -28.68 -39.61
C TYR A 226 22.23 -27.87 -40.20
N MET A 227 21.15 -28.54 -40.58
CA MET A 227 19.92 -27.91 -41.04
C MET A 227 19.05 -27.62 -39.80
N SER A 228 18.73 -26.35 -39.55
CA SER A 228 17.70 -25.98 -38.58
C SER A 228 16.30 -26.32 -39.13
N ASP A 229 15.38 -26.74 -38.25
CA ASP A 229 13.96 -26.99 -38.56
C ASP A 229 13.19 -25.68 -38.87
N GLU A 230 13.67 -24.90 -39.84
CA GLU A 230 12.87 -23.80 -40.43
C GLU A 230 11.85 -24.34 -41.43
#